data_AF-A0ABC8UUF7-F1
#
_entry.id   AF-A0ABC8UUF7-F1
#
_cell.length_a   1.000
_cell.length_b   1.000
_cell.length_c   1.000
_cell.angle_alpha   90.00
_cell.angle_beta   90.00
_cell.angle_gamma   90.00
#
_symmetry.space_group_name_H-M   'P 1'
#
loop_
_entity.id
_entity.type
_entity.pdbx_description
1 polymer ?
#
loop_
_entity_poly.entity_id
_entity_poly.type
_entity_poly.pdbx_seq_one_letter_code
_entity_poly.pdbx_strand_id
1 'polypeptide(L)'
;MKHNMAQLLVKETGMAEAPLATKSTTKPQCFTELNQRWLFEQLIIGFVIGPVSDDLLDVCETFYSGWLFSATKLVNPFFALLDAEVAHRLAVSAAARGWVPTEKRPDPTILGLEVWGRRFSNPIGLAAGFDKNAEAVEGLLGLGFGFVEVGSVTPVPQEGNPKPRIFRLPQEGAIINRCGFNSEGIVAVAKRLGAQHGKRKLDETSSTSSSSSDEVKHGGKAGPGILGVNLGKNKTSEDATADYVQGVHTLSQYADYLVINISSPNTPGLRQLQGRKQLKDLVKKVQAARDEMQWGEEGPPPLLVKIAPDLSKQDLEDIAAVALALRLDGLIISNTTIARPEPVNRYPVAEEAGGLSGKPLFILSTSILKEIYVLTKVCYLSR
;
A
#
# COMPACT_ATOMS: atom_id res chain seq x y z
N MET A 1 -6.60 -17.31 -12.62
CA MET A 1 -6.69 -16.89 -11.19
C MET A 1 -5.77 -15.70 -10.99
N LYS A 2 -6.33 -14.60 -10.46
CA LYS A 2 -5.75 -13.26 -10.37
C LYS A 2 -4.86 -13.14 -9.14
N HIS A 3 -3.65 -12.59 -9.25
CA HIS A 3 -2.92 -12.04 -8.10
C HIS A 3 -2.20 -10.75 -8.51
N ASN A 4 -2.65 -9.65 -7.91
CA ASN A 4 -2.00 -8.33 -7.91
C ASN A 4 -0.92 -8.32 -6.83
N MET A 5 0.12 -7.52 -7.02
CA MET A 5 1.21 -7.35 -6.06
C MET A 5 0.68 -6.77 -4.75
N ALA A 6 0.64 -7.60 -3.71
CA ALA A 6 0.45 -7.20 -2.33
C ALA A 6 1.81 -7.12 -1.63
N GLN A 7 2.04 -6.07 -0.84
CA GLN A 7 3.13 -6.07 0.13
C GLN A 7 2.72 -6.96 1.30
N LEU A 8 3.44 -8.05 1.53
CA LEU A 8 3.18 -8.98 2.63
C LEU A 8 4.07 -8.61 3.82
N LEU A 9 3.46 -8.24 4.96
CA LEU A 9 4.13 -8.18 6.24
C LEU A 9 4.06 -9.58 6.89
N VAL A 10 5.21 -10.20 7.19
CA VAL A 10 5.30 -11.54 7.79
C VAL A 10 5.72 -11.42 9.26
N LYS A 11 4.93 -12.03 10.16
CA LYS A 11 5.32 -12.30 11.56
C LYS A 11 5.12 -13.79 11.85
N GLU A 12 6.09 -14.42 12.50
CA GLU A 12 6.00 -15.80 12.99
C GLU A 12 5.07 -15.89 14.20
N THR A 13 4.07 -16.77 14.12
CA THR A 13 3.39 -17.34 15.29
C THR A 13 3.64 -18.84 15.28
N GLY A 14 4.44 -19.32 16.23
CA GLY A 14 4.58 -20.75 16.47
C GLY A 14 3.30 -21.31 17.10
N MET A 15 2.73 -22.34 16.48
CA MET A 15 1.74 -23.19 17.13
C MET A 15 2.02 -24.65 16.83
N ALA A 16 2.07 -25.43 17.91
CA ALA A 16 2.28 -26.86 17.94
C ALA A 16 1.10 -27.62 17.34
N GLU A 17 1.40 -28.75 16.71
CA GLU A 17 0.43 -29.68 16.11
C GLU A 17 -0.41 -30.39 17.18
N ALA A 18 -1.71 -30.54 16.92
CA ALA A 18 -2.59 -31.50 17.58
C ALA A 18 -3.57 -32.11 16.55
N PRO A 19 -4.01 -33.37 16.72
CA PRO A 19 -4.33 -34.27 15.61
C PRO A 19 -5.76 -34.16 15.05
N LEU A 20 -5.90 -34.55 13.78
CA LEU A 20 -7.15 -34.66 13.03
C LEU A 20 -8.15 -35.65 13.67
N ALA A 21 -9.39 -35.20 13.88
CA ALA A 21 -10.55 -36.06 14.07
C ALA A 21 -11.46 -35.99 12.83
N THR A 22 -11.73 -37.16 12.26
CA THR A 22 -12.60 -37.39 11.10
C THR A 22 -14.08 -37.35 11.50
N LYS A 23 -14.91 -36.57 10.78
CA LYS A 23 -16.35 -36.82 10.67
C LYS A 23 -16.86 -36.54 9.26
N SER A 24 -17.73 -37.45 8.81
CA SER A 24 -18.17 -37.63 7.43
C SER A 24 -19.44 -36.84 7.10
N THR A 25 -19.51 -36.43 5.83
CA THR A 25 -20.66 -36.32 4.91
C THR A 25 -21.93 -35.55 5.30
N THR A 26 -22.24 -34.52 4.50
CA THR A 26 -23.47 -34.42 3.66
C THR A 26 -23.32 -33.24 2.69
N LYS A 27 -23.48 -33.50 1.38
CA LYS A 27 -23.59 -32.47 0.33
C LYS A 27 -25.07 -32.08 0.15
N PRO A 28 -25.41 -30.81 -0.05
CA PRO A 28 -26.61 -30.45 -0.79
C PRO A 28 -26.29 -30.18 -2.26
N GLN A 29 -27.22 -30.58 -3.11
CA GLN A 29 -27.14 -30.64 -4.55
C GLN A 29 -27.11 -29.27 -5.23
N CYS A 30 -26.49 -29.28 -6.41
CA CYS A 30 -26.48 -28.26 -7.44
C CYS A 30 -27.91 -27.83 -7.83
N PHE A 31 -28.25 -26.54 -7.66
CA PHE A 31 -29.39 -25.90 -8.33
C PHE A 31 -28.86 -25.00 -9.44
N THR A 32 -28.72 -25.56 -10.63
CA THR A 32 -28.60 -24.84 -11.90
C THR A 32 -30.01 -24.59 -12.42
N GLU A 33 -30.49 -23.35 -12.31
CA GLU A 33 -31.37 -22.62 -13.24
C GLU A 33 -31.92 -21.36 -12.52
N LEU A 34 -31.23 -20.22 -12.71
CA LEU A 34 -31.73 -18.93 -12.25
C LEU A 34 -32.76 -18.39 -13.25
N ASN A 35 -34.03 -18.42 -12.85
CA ASN A 35 -35.14 -17.93 -13.65
C ASN A 35 -35.18 -16.38 -13.59
N GLN A 36 -34.98 -15.70 -14.73
CA GLN A 36 -34.94 -14.23 -14.81
C GLN A 36 -36.21 -13.52 -14.31
N ARG A 37 -37.33 -14.23 -14.16
CA ARG A 37 -38.58 -13.69 -13.58
C ARG A 37 -38.49 -13.39 -12.09
N TRP A 38 -37.72 -14.18 -11.32
CA TRP A 38 -37.58 -13.97 -9.87
C TRP A 38 -36.79 -12.69 -9.54
N LEU A 39 -35.84 -12.32 -10.40
CA LEU A 39 -35.04 -11.09 -10.32
C LEU A 39 -35.87 -9.81 -10.51
N PHE A 40 -36.95 -9.87 -11.30
CA PHE A 40 -37.81 -8.70 -11.55
C PHE A 40 -38.85 -8.50 -10.43
N GLU A 41 -39.34 -9.59 -9.83
CA GLU A 41 -40.34 -9.52 -8.76
C GLU A 41 -39.75 -8.95 -7.45
N GLN A 42 -38.50 -9.29 -7.11
CA GLN A 42 -37.83 -8.76 -5.91
C GLN A 42 -37.47 -7.27 -6.03
N LEU A 43 -37.24 -6.76 -7.25
CA LEU A 43 -36.94 -5.34 -7.48
C LEU A 43 -38.18 -4.45 -7.28
N ILE A 44 -39.38 -5.00 -7.45
CA ILE A 44 -40.66 -4.28 -7.30
C ILE A 44 -41.20 -4.37 -5.86
N ILE A 45 -40.91 -5.47 -5.14
CA ILE A 45 -41.42 -5.68 -3.77
C ILE A 45 -40.71 -4.80 -2.72
N GLY A 46 -39.50 -4.30 -3.01
CA GLY A 46 -38.78 -3.37 -2.13
C GLY A 46 -39.42 -1.98 -1.95
N PHE A 47 -40.51 -1.67 -2.68
CA PHE A 47 -41.19 -0.37 -2.59
C PHE A 47 -42.48 -0.38 -1.74
N VAL A 48 -42.92 -1.53 -1.20
CA VAL A 48 -44.29 -1.66 -0.63
C VAL A 48 -44.40 -2.21 0.79
N ILE A 49 -43.33 -2.68 1.46
CA ILE A 49 -43.47 -3.21 2.83
C ILE A 49 -42.45 -2.58 3.77
N GLY A 50 -42.90 -2.20 4.97
CA GLY A 50 -42.17 -1.48 6.02
C GLY A 50 -40.93 -2.18 6.57
N PRO A 51 -40.44 -1.76 7.75
CA PRO A 51 -39.02 -1.62 8.08
C PRO A 51 -38.22 -2.86 7.67
N VAL A 52 -37.37 -2.66 6.67
CA VAL A 52 -36.46 -3.68 6.17
C VAL A 52 -35.47 -3.99 7.29
N SER A 53 -35.37 -5.25 7.71
CA SER A 53 -34.37 -5.71 8.68
C SER A 53 -32.96 -5.39 8.16
N ASP A 54 -32.06 -4.94 9.04
CA ASP A 54 -30.67 -4.59 8.71
C ASP A 54 -29.95 -5.70 7.91
N ASP A 55 -30.25 -6.97 8.19
CA ASP A 55 -29.70 -8.13 7.47
C ASP A 55 -30.07 -8.16 5.98
N LEU A 56 -31.27 -7.71 5.61
CA LEU A 56 -31.71 -7.70 4.20
C LEU A 56 -31.09 -6.52 3.45
N LEU A 57 -30.92 -5.38 4.13
CA LEU A 57 -30.17 -4.24 3.61
C LEU A 57 -28.70 -4.63 3.38
N ASP A 58 -28.06 -5.30 4.33
CA ASP A 58 -26.65 -5.71 4.23
C ASP A 58 -26.42 -6.73 3.08
N VAL A 59 -27.37 -7.66 2.89
CA VAL A 59 -27.35 -8.59 1.75
C VAL A 59 -27.52 -7.85 0.42
N CYS A 60 -28.43 -6.88 0.34
CA CYS A 60 -28.62 -6.05 -0.87
C CYS A 60 -27.38 -5.18 -1.17
N GLU A 61 -26.76 -4.60 -0.14
CA GLU A 61 -25.58 -3.76 -0.29
C GLU A 61 -24.34 -4.56 -0.68
N THR A 62 -24.14 -5.74 -0.09
CA THR A 62 -23.08 -6.69 -0.45
C THR A 62 -23.26 -7.22 -1.87
N PHE A 63 -24.50 -7.46 -2.30
CA PHE A 63 -24.78 -7.85 -3.67
C PHE A 63 -24.48 -6.71 -4.66
N TYR A 64 -24.87 -5.47 -4.31
CA TYR A 64 -24.64 -4.29 -5.14
C TYR A 64 -23.14 -3.96 -5.29
N SER A 65 -22.36 -4.06 -4.21
CA SER A 65 -20.90 -3.90 -4.26
C SER A 65 -20.25 -4.97 -5.16
N GLY A 66 -20.66 -6.23 -5.02
CA GLY A 66 -20.20 -7.33 -5.87
C GLY A 66 -20.53 -7.13 -7.36
N TRP A 67 -21.71 -6.56 -7.65
CA TRP A 67 -22.10 -6.18 -9.01
C TRP A 67 -21.23 -5.05 -9.57
N LEU A 68 -21.02 -3.97 -8.80
CA LEU A 68 -20.15 -2.86 -9.20
C LEU A 68 -18.72 -3.33 -9.48
N PHE A 69 -18.14 -4.17 -8.61
CA PHE A 69 -16.84 -4.79 -8.84
C PHE A 69 -16.84 -5.68 -10.10
N SER A 70 -17.93 -6.37 -10.38
CA SER A 70 -18.06 -7.17 -11.61
C SER A 70 -18.20 -6.30 -12.86
N ALA A 71 -18.92 -5.19 -12.78
CA ALA A 71 -19.08 -4.22 -13.86
C ALA A 71 -17.74 -3.57 -14.25
N THR A 72 -16.79 -3.44 -13.31
CA THR A 72 -15.43 -2.98 -13.66
C THR A 72 -14.77 -3.87 -14.72
N LYS A 73 -15.11 -5.16 -14.82
CA LYS A 73 -14.59 -6.06 -15.88
C LYS A 73 -15.04 -5.63 -17.29
N LEU A 74 -16.18 -4.94 -17.41
CA LEU A 74 -16.67 -4.38 -18.66
C LEU A 74 -16.02 -3.02 -18.98
N VAL A 75 -15.66 -2.24 -17.95
CA VAL A 75 -15.04 -0.93 -18.11
C VAL A 75 -13.52 -1.04 -18.33
N ASN A 76 -12.87 -2.03 -17.71
CA ASN A 76 -11.41 -2.22 -17.74
C ASN A 76 -10.80 -2.32 -19.16
N PRO A 77 -11.44 -2.99 -20.15
CA PRO A 77 -10.96 -2.98 -21.53
C PRO A 77 -10.85 -1.58 -22.14
N PHE A 78 -11.72 -0.63 -21.76
CA PHE A 78 -11.64 0.75 -22.26
C PHE A 78 -10.44 1.50 -21.67
N PHE A 79 -10.07 1.25 -20.41
CA PHE A 79 -8.86 1.82 -19.82
C PHE A 79 -7.58 1.33 -20.49
N ALA A 80 -7.61 0.14 -21.11
CA ALA A 80 -6.47 -0.37 -21.88
C ALA A 80 -6.21 0.42 -23.17
N LEU A 81 -7.23 1.10 -23.71
CA LEU A 81 -7.12 1.95 -24.92
C LEU A 81 -6.54 3.34 -24.61
N LEU A 82 -6.62 3.77 -23.36
CA LEU A 82 -6.08 5.06 -22.92
C LEU A 82 -4.58 4.95 -22.63
N ASP A 83 -3.86 6.06 -22.79
CA ASP A 83 -2.49 6.19 -22.26
C ASP A 83 -2.43 5.76 -20.78
N ALA A 84 -1.33 5.13 -20.39
CA ALA A 84 -1.17 4.55 -19.06
C ALA A 84 -1.24 5.57 -17.93
N GLU A 85 -0.65 6.75 -18.15
CA GLU A 85 -0.69 7.82 -17.16
C GLU A 85 -2.06 8.50 -17.12
N VAL A 86 -2.72 8.69 -18.29
CA VAL A 86 -4.09 9.24 -18.35
C VAL A 86 -5.08 8.32 -17.63
N ALA A 87 -5.06 7.02 -17.93
CA ALA A 87 -5.92 6.04 -17.26
C ALA A 87 -5.72 6.05 -15.74
N HIS A 88 -4.46 6.12 -15.29
CA HIS A 88 -4.13 6.20 -13.88
C HIS A 88 -4.67 7.47 -13.22
N ARG A 89 -4.51 8.64 -13.85
CA ARG A 89 -5.07 9.90 -13.33
C ARG A 89 -6.59 9.85 -13.23
N LEU A 90 -7.28 9.25 -14.21
CA LEU A 90 -8.72 9.04 -14.16
C LEU A 90 -9.12 8.14 -13.00
N ALA A 91 -8.37 7.06 -12.73
CA ALA A 91 -8.64 6.16 -11.61
C ALA A 91 -8.48 6.85 -10.25
N VAL A 92 -7.40 7.61 -10.05
CA VAL A 92 -7.19 8.41 -8.81
C VAL A 92 -8.30 9.45 -8.66
N SER A 93 -8.62 10.16 -9.74
CA SER A 93 -9.69 11.17 -9.80
C SER A 93 -11.08 10.60 -9.47
N ALA A 94 -11.38 9.38 -9.94
CA ALA A 94 -12.62 8.67 -9.62
C ALA A 94 -12.64 8.24 -8.14
N ALA A 95 -11.54 7.69 -7.64
CA ALA A 95 -11.42 7.28 -6.23
C ALA A 95 -11.55 8.48 -5.28
N ALA A 96 -10.93 9.62 -5.61
CA ALA A 96 -11.04 10.87 -4.86
C ALA A 96 -12.49 11.41 -4.79
N ARG A 97 -13.33 11.09 -5.78
CA ARG A 97 -14.74 11.48 -5.83
C ARG A 97 -15.70 10.41 -5.29
N GLY A 98 -15.18 9.28 -4.79
CA GLY A 98 -16.01 8.15 -4.35
C GLY A 98 -16.73 7.43 -5.49
N TRP A 99 -16.26 7.55 -6.74
CA TRP A 99 -16.82 6.85 -7.90
C TRP A 99 -16.23 5.45 -8.12
N VAL A 100 -15.59 4.92 -7.09
CA VAL A 100 -15.09 3.54 -7.07
C VAL A 100 -15.96 2.71 -6.14
N PRO A 101 -16.10 1.40 -6.38
CA PRO A 101 -16.89 0.54 -5.51
C PRO A 101 -16.32 0.53 -4.09
N THR A 102 -17.19 0.50 -3.09
CA THR A 102 -16.78 0.31 -1.69
C THR A 102 -16.99 -1.15 -1.29
N GLU A 103 -15.96 -1.80 -0.75
CA GLU A 103 -16.09 -3.11 -0.12
C GLU A 103 -16.74 -2.94 1.25
N LYS A 104 -17.87 -3.59 1.44
CA LYS A 104 -18.68 -3.49 2.68
C LYS A 104 -18.58 -4.73 3.54
N ARG A 105 -18.12 -5.85 2.97
CA ARG A 105 -17.98 -7.10 3.73
C ARG A 105 -16.84 -6.95 4.75
N PRO A 106 -17.03 -7.46 5.97
CA PRO A 106 -15.96 -7.46 6.96
C PRO A 106 -14.82 -8.38 6.51
N ASP A 107 -13.59 -7.96 6.80
CA ASP A 107 -12.42 -8.80 6.60
C ASP A 107 -12.50 -10.07 7.48
N PRO A 108 -12.17 -11.26 6.95
CA PRO A 108 -12.04 -12.46 7.75
C PRO A 108 -11.02 -12.27 8.88
N THR A 109 -11.39 -12.60 10.12
CA THR A 109 -10.56 -12.36 11.32
C THR A 109 -9.17 -13.02 11.25
N ILE A 110 -9.03 -14.14 10.51
CA ILE A 110 -7.75 -14.82 10.27
C ILE A 110 -6.73 -13.98 9.49
N LEU A 111 -7.18 -12.95 8.76
CA LEU A 111 -6.30 -12.02 8.05
C LEU A 111 -5.79 -10.89 8.96
N GLY A 112 -6.41 -10.68 10.12
CA GLY A 112 -6.02 -9.61 11.04
C GLY A 112 -4.61 -9.83 11.58
N LEU A 113 -3.82 -8.76 11.61
CA LEU A 113 -2.46 -8.78 12.13
C LEU A 113 -2.17 -7.54 12.98
N GLU A 114 -1.32 -7.71 13.98
CA GLU A 114 -0.84 -6.61 14.82
C GLU A 114 0.65 -6.35 14.54
N VAL A 115 0.93 -5.15 14.05
CA VAL A 115 2.29 -4.69 13.71
C VAL A 115 2.46 -3.28 14.26
N TRP A 116 3.57 -3.03 14.95
CA TRP A 116 3.88 -1.73 15.57
C TRP A 116 2.81 -1.22 16.55
N GLY A 117 2.15 -2.13 17.28
CA GLY A 117 1.04 -1.79 18.20
C GLY A 117 -0.22 -1.32 17.48
N ARG A 118 -0.33 -1.56 16.16
CA ARG A 118 -1.48 -1.19 15.32
C ARG A 118 -2.11 -2.45 14.75
N ARG A 119 -3.45 -2.50 14.74
CA ARG A 119 -4.20 -3.59 14.12
C ARG A 119 -4.49 -3.28 12.65
N PHE A 120 -3.98 -4.12 11.77
CA PHE A 120 -4.36 -4.17 10.36
C PHE A 120 -5.51 -5.16 10.21
N SER A 121 -6.59 -4.75 9.54
CA SER A 121 -7.74 -5.63 9.31
C SER A 121 -7.39 -6.80 8.39
N ASN A 122 -6.54 -6.55 7.39
CA ASN A 122 -5.97 -7.52 6.48
C ASN A 122 -4.55 -7.10 6.05
N PRO A 123 -3.70 -8.03 5.55
CA PRO A 123 -2.30 -7.74 5.23
C PRO A 123 -2.11 -7.14 3.83
N ILE A 124 -3.18 -6.82 3.11
CA ILE A 124 -3.12 -6.40 1.70
C ILE A 124 -3.24 -4.88 1.62
N GLY A 125 -2.15 -4.23 1.27
CA GLY A 125 -2.12 -2.78 1.08
C GLY A 125 -1.83 -2.33 -0.35
N LEU A 126 -2.18 -1.08 -0.63
CA LEU A 126 -1.84 -0.40 -1.88
C LEU A 126 -0.50 0.33 -1.75
N ALA A 127 0.47 -0.07 -2.56
CA ALA A 127 1.83 0.45 -2.51
C ALA A 127 1.94 1.93 -2.99
N ALA A 128 3.01 2.61 -2.56
CA ALA A 128 3.35 3.95 -3.06
C ALA A 128 3.50 3.99 -4.57
N GLY A 129 3.25 5.18 -5.11
CA GLY A 129 3.29 5.49 -6.53
C GLY A 129 1.92 5.49 -7.18
N PHE A 130 0.88 4.96 -6.51
CA PHE A 130 -0.50 5.08 -6.97
C PHE A 130 -1.09 6.44 -6.56
N ASP A 131 -1.36 6.67 -5.27
CA ASP A 131 -1.80 7.97 -4.78
C ASP A 131 -0.62 8.83 -4.35
N LYS A 132 0.05 9.47 -5.32
CA LYS A 132 1.28 10.23 -5.07
C LYS A 132 1.06 11.48 -4.22
N ASN A 133 -0.15 12.02 -4.24
CA ASN A 133 -0.46 13.34 -3.73
C ASN A 133 -1.50 13.32 -2.59
N ALA A 134 -1.86 12.13 -2.07
CA ALA A 134 -2.92 11.93 -1.08
C ALA A 134 -4.29 12.46 -1.53
N GLU A 135 -4.63 12.28 -2.80
CA GLU A 135 -5.88 12.72 -3.42
C GLU A 135 -7.05 11.79 -3.07
N ALA A 136 -6.80 10.50 -2.87
CA ALA A 136 -7.82 9.45 -2.92
C ALA A 136 -7.75 8.44 -1.77
N VAL A 137 -7.04 8.74 -0.68
CA VAL A 137 -6.82 7.84 0.47
C VAL A 137 -8.11 7.14 0.94
N GLU A 138 -9.18 7.90 1.19
CA GLU A 138 -10.46 7.34 1.68
C GLU A 138 -11.10 6.40 0.66
N GLY A 139 -11.19 6.82 -0.61
CA GLY A 139 -11.74 5.99 -1.68
C GLY A 139 -10.92 4.73 -1.93
N LEU A 140 -9.60 4.79 -1.76
CA LEU A 140 -8.70 3.64 -1.92
C LEU A 140 -8.81 2.67 -0.75
N LEU A 141 -8.86 3.14 0.49
CA LEU A 141 -9.16 2.28 1.64
C LEU A 141 -10.55 1.64 1.50
N GLY A 142 -11.53 2.40 1.00
CA GLY A 142 -12.87 1.91 0.72
C GLY A 142 -12.92 0.77 -0.30
N LEU A 143 -11.88 0.55 -1.14
CA LEU A 143 -11.82 -0.62 -2.02
C LEU A 143 -11.56 -1.94 -1.27
N GLY A 144 -11.24 -1.89 0.03
CA GLY A 144 -10.96 -3.07 0.87
C GLY A 144 -9.47 -3.29 1.19
N PHE A 145 -8.58 -2.33 0.87
CA PHE A 145 -7.18 -2.42 1.29
C PHE A 145 -7.05 -2.18 2.79
N GLY A 146 -6.34 -3.05 3.50
CA GLY A 146 -6.06 -2.86 4.94
C GLY A 146 -5.17 -1.65 5.22
N PHE A 147 -4.37 -1.22 4.23
CA PHE A 147 -3.56 -0.01 4.30
C PHE A 147 -3.28 0.62 2.92
N VAL A 148 -3.01 1.92 2.88
CA VAL A 148 -2.61 2.67 1.68
C VAL A 148 -1.33 3.43 1.96
N GLU A 149 -0.36 3.34 1.05
CA GLU A 149 0.88 4.12 1.10
C GLU A 149 0.84 5.25 0.06
N VAL A 150 0.76 6.51 0.51
CA VAL A 150 0.81 7.68 -0.39
C VAL A 150 2.26 8.05 -0.74
N GLY A 151 2.44 8.80 -1.82
CA GLY A 151 3.76 9.29 -2.26
C GLY A 151 4.39 8.46 -3.38
N SER A 152 5.69 8.56 -3.67
CA SER A 152 6.68 9.33 -2.91
C SER A 152 6.47 10.85 -3.03
N VAL A 153 6.39 11.51 -1.88
CA VAL A 153 6.24 12.96 -1.76
C VAL A 153 7.61 13.61 -1.69
N THR A 154 7.84 14.64 -2.49
CA THR A 154 9.07 15.45 -2.46
C THR A 154 8.82 16.78 -1.78
N PRO A 155 9.81 17.42 -1.14
CA PRO A 155 9.63 18.74 -0.52
C PRO A 155 9.02 19.79 -1.44
N VAL A 156 9.68 20.04 -2.57
CA VAL A 156 9.24 21.00 -3.58
C VAL A 156 8.41 20.26 -4.64
N PRO A 157 7.38 20.90 -5.23
CA PRO A 157 6.68 20.33 -6.37
C PRO A 157 7.64 20.03 -7.53
N GLN A 158 7.42 18.92 -8.23
CA GLN A 158 8.15 18.60 -9.46
C GLN A 158 7.29 17.75 -10.40
N GLU A 159 7.41 18.04 -11.70
CA GLU A 159 6.64 17.36 -12.75
C GLU A 159 7.08 15.91 -12.98
N GLY A 160 8.30 15.55 -12.58
CA GLY A 160 8.96 14.28 -12.89
C GLY A 160 9.64 14.27 -14.27
N ASN A 161 9.92 13.09 -14.81
CA ASN A 161 10.56 12.95 -16.13
C ASN A 161 9.54 13.15 -17.28
N PRO A 162 10.00 13.49 -18.51
CA PRO A 162 9.12 13.71 -19.66
C PRO A 162 8.22 12.51 -20.00
N LYS A 163 7.05 12.79 -20.58
CA LYS A 163 6.10 11.78 -21.07
C LYS A 163 6.43 11.35 -22.52
N PRO A 164 6.07 10.13 -22.95
CA PRO A 164 5.47 9.04 -22.18
C PRO A 164 6.48 8.37 -21.22
N ARG A 165 5.98 7.94 -20.06
CA ARG A 165 6.81 7.45 -18.93
C ARG A 165 6.21 6.30 -18.14
N ILE A 166 5.07 5.76 -18.58
CA ILE A 166 4.46 4.56 -18.04
C ILE A 166 4.06 3.72 -19.24
N PHE A 167 4.50 2.48 -19.28
CA PHE A 167 4.28 1.59 -20.40
C PHE A 167 3.77 0.24 -19.90
N ARG A 168 2.68 -0.25 -20.49
CA ARG A 168 2.04 -1.50 -20.09
C ARG A 168 2.58 -2.65 -20.93
N LEU A 169 2.78 -3.80 -20.30
CA LEU A 169 2.97 -5.10 -20.94
C LEU A 169 1.82 -6.02 -20.48
N PRO A 170 0.63 -5.92 -21.12
CA PRO A 170 -0.57 -6.61 -20.65
C PRO A 170 -0.43 -8.13 -20.59
N GLN A 171 0.25 -8.72 -21.59
CA GLN A 171 0.48 -10.16 -21.69
C GLN A 171 1.30 -10.67 -20.49
N GLU A 172 2.27 -9.88 -20.04
CA GLU A 172 3.12 -10.19 -18.89
C GLU A 172 2.52 -9.74 -17.56
N GLY A 173 1.40 -9.02 -17.56
CA GLY A 173 0.86 -8.38 -16.36
C GLY A 173 1.89 -7.47 -15.69
N ALA A 174 2.59 -6.67 -16.50
CA ALA A 174 3.73 -5.87 -16.07
C ALA A 174 3.64 -4.41 -16.54
N ILE A 175 4.39 -3.55 -15.86
CA ILE A 175 4.52 -2.12 -16.20
C ILE A 175 5.99 -1.73 -16.10
N ILE A 176 6.50 -1.03 -17.11
CA ILE A 176 7.76 -0.29 -17.04
C ILE A 176 7.42 1.19 -16.80
N ASN A 177 8.07 1.83 -15.84
CA ASN A 177 7.86 3.26 -15.61
C ASN A 177 9.15 4.02 -15.30
N ARG A 178 9.19 5.27 -15.76
CA ARG A 178 10.27 6.23 -15.53
C ARG A 178 9.81 7.53 -14.93
N CYS A 179 8.81 7.52 -14.05
CA CYS A 179 8.12 8.73 -13.59
C CYS A 179 9.04 9.80 -12.97
N GLY A 180 10.03 9.39 -12.16
CA GLY A 180 10.97 10.33 -11.51
C GLY A 180 10.33 11.22 -10.44
N PHE A 181 9.56 10.62 -9.52
CA PHE A 181 8.89 11.31 -8.40
C PHE A 181 8.09 12.57 -8.82
N ASN A 182 7.16 12.45 -9.76
CA ASN A 182 6.20 13.51 -10.00
C ASN A 182 5.30 13.71 -8.76
N SER A 183 5.38 14.88 -8.13
CA SER A 183 4.75 15.19 -6.85
C SER A 183 4.36 16.67 -6.80
N GLU A 184 3.23 16.99 -6.19
CA GLU A 184 2.77 18.36 -5.98
C GLU A 184 3.43 19.04 -4.76
N GLY A 185 4.41 18.40 -4.13
CA GLY A 185 5.16 18.95 -3.01
C GLY A 185 4.54 18.65 -1.64
N ILE A 186 5.36 18.69 -0.58
CA ILE A 186 4.92 18.36 0.79
C ILE A 186 3.80 19.27 1.29
N VAL A 187 3.78 20.55 0.89
CA VAL A 187 2.77 21.51 1.36
C VAL A 187 1.37 21.13 0.86
N ALA A 188 1.25 20.78 -0.43
CA ALA A 188 -0.02 20.37 -1.02
C ALA A 188 -0.52 19.06 -0.40
N VAL A 189 0.38 18.10 -0.21
CA VAL A 189 0.05 16.81 0.43
C VAL A 189 -0.34 16.98 1.89
N ALA A 190 0.40 17.79 2.66
CA ALA A 190 0.10 18.10 4.05
C ALA A 190 -1.29 18.72 4.21
N LYS A 191 -1.65 19.66 3.32
CA LYS A 191 -2.99 20.27 3.30
C LYS A 191 -4.09 19.22 3.11
N ARG A 192 -3.92 18.29 2.17
CA ARG A 192 -4.90 17.22 1.91
C ARG A 192 -5.00 16.25 3.08
N LEU A 193 -3.86 15.78 3.59
CA LEU A 193 -3.82 14.88 4.73
C LEU A 193 -4.40 15.54 5.99
N GLY A 194 -4.11 16.82 6.23
CA GLY A 194 -4.68 17.58 7.34
C GLY A 194 -6.21 17.73 7.24
N ALA A 195 -6.73 18.02 6.04
CA ALA A 195 -8.18 18.08 5.82
C ALA A 195 -8.87 16.73 6.08
N GLN A 196 -8.27 15.64 5.58
CA GLN A 196 -8.80 14.29 5.81
C GLN A 196 -8.70 13.87 7.28
N HIS A 197 -7.59 14.18 7.95
CA HIS A 197 -7.39 13.89 9.38
C HIS A 197 -8.36 14.68 10.27
N GLY A 198 -8.59 15.96 9.96
CA GLY A 198 -9.54 16.81 10.69
C GLY A 198 -10.99 16.34 10.57
N LYS A 199 -11.43 15.95 9.37
CA LYS A 199 -12.77 15.37 9.14
C LYS A 199 -13.00 14.13 10.01
N ARG A 200 -12.01 13.22 10.06
CA ARG A 200 -12.12 11.95 10.79
C ARG A 200 -12.13 12.10 12.30
N LYS A 201 -11.28 12.98 12.85
CA LYS A 201 -11.32 13.28 14.29
C LYS A 201 -12.70 13.79 14.73
N LEU A 202 -13.36 14.60 13.89
CA LEU A 202 -14.71 15.10 14.18
C LEU A 202 -15.74 13.95 14.21
N ASP A 203 -15.64 13.01 13.27
CA ASP A 203 -16.51 11.83 13.20
C ASP A 203 -16.33 10.91 14.42
N GLU A 204 -15.07 10.62 14.82
CA GLU A 204 -14.72 9.78 15.99
C GLU A 204 -15.21 10.37 17.32
N THR A 205 -15.08 11.69 17.49
CA THR A 205 -15.54 12.40 18.70
C THR A 205 -17.07 12.38 18.80
N SER A 206 -17.75 12.26 17.66
CA SER A 206 -19.21 12.18 17.59
C SER A 206 -19.74 10.77 17.85
N SER A 207 -18.90 9.73 17.70
CA SER A 207 -19.30 8.32 17.79
C SER A 207 -18.89 7.59 19.08
N THR A 208 -18.04 8.17 19.93
CA THR A 208 -17.39 7.40 21.02
C THR A 208 -17.63 8.03 22.41
N SER A 209 -18.63 7.51 23.12
CA SER A 209 -18.94 7.80 24.53
C SER A 209 -18.45 6.70 25.50
N SER A 210 -17.47 5.89 25.12
CA SER A 210 -16.89 4.88 26.03
C SER A 210 -15.56 4.34 25.49
N SER A 211 -14.46 4.51 26.24
CA SER A 211 -13.26 3.70 26.02
C SER A 211 -12.51 3.47 27.33
N SER A 212 -12.32 2.19 27.66
CA SER A 212 -11.41 1.64 28.67
C SER A 212 -9.98 1.54 28.13
N SER A 213 -9.01 1.37 29.03
CA SER A 213 -7.58 1.69 28.83
C SER A 213 -6.67 0.60 28.24
N ASP A 214 -7.19 -0.56 27.82
CA ASP A 214 -6.35 -1.71 27.39
C ASP A 214 -6.64 -2.23 25.96
N GLU A 215 -7.28 -1.44 25.09
CA GLU A 215 -7.62 -1.88 23.73
C GLU A 215 -6.54 -1.59 22.67
N VAL A 216 -6.17 -2.61 21.90
CA VAL A 216 -5.37 -2.47 20.68
C VAL A 216 -6.10 -1.53 19.71
N LYS A 217 -5.43 -0.50 19.21
CA LYS A 217 -6.04 0.50 18.32
C LYS A 217 -6.45 -0.12 16.99
N HIS A 218 -7.71 0.10 16.62
CA HIS A 218 -8.30 -0.34 15.36
C HIS A 218 -8.25 0.80 14.35
N GLY A 219 -7.74 0.53 13.15
CA GLY A 219 -7.60 1.54 12.11
C GLY A 219 -6.37 2.44 12.28
N GLY A 220 -6.27 3.46 11.43
CA GLY A 220 -5.15 4.39 11.40
C GLY A 220 -5.59 5.84 11.32
N LYS A 221 -4.63 6.76 11.22
CA LYS A 221 -4.88 8.19 10.99
C LYS A 221 -5.65 8.47 9.70
N ALA A 222 -5.85 7.45 8.85
CA ALA A 222 -6.73 7.48 7.71
C ALA A 222 -8.15 6.88 7.86
N GLY A 223 -8.61 6.60 9.08
CA GLY A 223 -9.92 6.01 9.35
C GLY A 223 -9.80 4.51 9.61
N PRO A 224 -10.72 3.65 9.12
CA PRO A 224 -10.68 2.21 9.42
C PRO A 224 -9.45 1.47 8.86
N GLY A 225 -8.60 2.14 8.08
CA GLY A 225 -7.37 1.59 7.53
C GLY A 225 -6.14 2.44 7.81
N ILE A 226 -4.97 1.81 7.65
CA ILE A 226 -3.66 2.37 8.00
C ILE A 226 -3.11 3.21 6.83
N LEU A 227 -2.48 4.35 7.13
CA LEU A 227 -1.84 5.23 6.17
C LEU A 227 -0.32 5.26 6.30
N GLY A 228 0.35 4.80 5.26
CA GLY A 228 1.78 5.02 5.06
C GLY A 228 2.04 6.32 4.32
N VAL A 229 3.07 7.06 4.74
CA VAL A 229 3.58 8.21 3.97
C VAL A 229 4.98 7.91 3.46
N ASN A 230 5.10 7.81 2.13
CA ASN A 230 6.36 7.57 1.45
C ASN A 230 7.04 8.89 1.09
N LEU A 231 8.24 9.10 1.62
CA LEU A 231 9.05 10.29 1.42
C LEU A 231 10.09 10.05 0.32
N GLY A 232 10.35 11.07 -0.49
CA GLY A 232 11.38 11.07 -1.53
C GLY A 232 12.11 12.39 -1.60
N LYS A 233 13.28 12.39 -2.25
CA LYS A 233 14.05 13.60 -2.52
C LYS A 233 13.64 14.28 -3.82
N ASN A 234 13.81 15.60 -3.91
CA ASN A 234 13.73 16.31 -5.17
C ASN A 234 14.89 15.93 -6.11
N LYS A 235 14.62 15.94 -7.42
CA LYS A 235 15.63 15.57 -8.44
C LYS A 235 16.89 16.45 -8.37
N THR A 236 16.70 17.75 -8.17
CA THR A 236 17.74 18.78 -8.12
C THR A 236 18.31 19.02 -6.72
N SER A 237 17.81 18.33 -5.69
CA SER A 237 18.33 18.49 -4.33
C SER A 237 19.73 17.89 -4.20
N GLU A 238 20.66 18.70 -3.70
CA GLU A 238 22.04 18.33 -3.39
C GLU A 238 22.13 17.55 -2.07
N ASP A 239 21.40 17.99 -1.04
CA ASP A 239 21.29 17.28 0.24
C ASP A 239 19.99 16.46 0.29
N ALA A 240 20.10 15.21 -0.17
CA ALA A 240 19.01 14.26 -0.07
C ALA A 240 18.49 14.09 1.36
N THR A 241 19.35 14.21 2.38
CA THR A 241 18.94 14.00 3.78
C THR A 241 18.02 15.11 4.26
N ALA A 242 18.34 16.36 3.92
CA ALA A 242 17.52 17.52 4.26
C ALA A 242 16.09 17.36 3.72
N ASP A 243 15.93 16.83 2.51
CA ASP A 243 14.61 16.57 1.92
C ASP A 243 13.78 15.57 2.75
N TYR A 244 14.39 14.47 3.20
CA TYR A 244 13.70 13.48 4.03
C TYR A 244 13.35 14.04 5.41
N VAL A 245 14.27 14.78 6.04
CA VAL A 245 14.06 15.45 7.32
C VAL A 245 12.88 16.44 7.23
N GLN A 246 12.83 17.24 6.17
CA GLN A 246 11.71 18.14 5.92
C GLN A 246 10.39 17.39 5.73
N GLY A 247 10.42 16.26 5.02
CA GLY A 247 9.29 15.35 4.88
C GLY A 247 8.80 14.82 6.23
N VAL A 248 9.70 14.44 7.14
CA VAL A 248 9.37 14.01 8.50
C VAL A 248 8.69 15.15 9.27
N HIS A 249 9.31 16.32 9.37
CA HIS A 249 8.71 17.44 10.15
C HIS A 249 7.32 17.83 9.66
N THR A 250 7.07 17.70 8.37
CA THR A 250 5.81 18.16 7.76
C THR A 250 4.72 17.10 7.81
N LEU A 251 5.04 15.84 7.49
CA LEU A 251 4.03 14.81 7.19
C LEU A 251 3.88 13.73 8.26
N SER A 252 4.86 13.57 9.16
CA SER A 252 4.87 12.50 10.16
C SER A 252 3.65 12.49 11.09
N GLN A 253 3.13 13.67 11.43
CA GLN A 253 1.93 13.81 12.26
C GLN A 253 0.68 13.13 11.64
N TYR A 254 0.61 13.02 10.31
CA TYR A 254 -0.51 12.41 9.59
C TYR A 254 -0.32 10.93 9.27
N ALA A 255 0.89 10.40 9.43
CA ALA A 255 1.25 9.05 9.04
C ALA A 255 1.08 8.05 10.19
N ASP A 256 0.58 6.86 9.89
CA ASP A 256 0.64 5.71 10.79
C ASP A 256 1.99 5.01 10.71
N TYR A 257 2.66 5.08 9.56
CA TYR A 257 4.07 4.73 9.38
C TYR A 257 4.72 5.58 8.29
N LEU A 258 6.03 5.80 8.39
CA LEU A 258 6.83 6.56 7.45
C LEU A 258 7.71 5.64 6.63
N VAL A 259 7.96 6.02 5.37
CA VAL A 259 8.87 5.27 4.48
C VAL A 259 9.88 6.21 3.86
N ILE A 260 11.17 5.91 4.01
CA ILE A 260 12.26 6.53 3.25
C ILE A 260 12.44 5.75 1.94
N ASN A 261 12.17 6.39 0.80
CA ASN A 261 12.33 5.74 -0.51
C ASN A 261 13.66 6.11 -1.20
N ILE A 262 14.63 5.22 -1.05
CA ILE A 262 15.97 5.31 -1.65
C ILE A 262 16.16 4.37 -2.85
N SER A 263 15.08 3.79 -3.39
CA SER A 263 15.15 2.64 -4.31
C SER A 263 14.60 2.90 -5.71
N SER A 264 14.07 4.10 -5.98
CA SER A 264 13.62 4.47 -7.33
C SER A 264 14.78 4.45 -8.33
N PRO A 265 14.68 3.73 -9.45
CA PRO A 265 15.68 3.79 -10.53
C PRO A 265 15.56 5.08 -11.37
N ASN A 266 14.51 5.88 -11.12
CA ASN A 266 14.12 6.99 -11.99
C ASN A 266 14.66 8.35 -11.53
N THR A 267 15.35 8.37 -10.39
CA THR A 267 15.97 9.55 -9.80
C THR A 267 17.48 9.31 -9.77
N PRO A 268 18.28 10.03 -10.57
CA PRO A 268 19.72 9.81 -10.66
C PRO A 268 20.41 9.85 -9.29
N GLY A 269 21.36 8.93 -9.07
CA GLY A 269 22.14 8.83 -7.84
C GLY A 269 21.39 8.29 -6.62
N LEU A 270 20.06 8.21 -6.65
CA LEU A 270 19.26 7.87 -5.45
C LEU A 270 19.62 6.50 -4.86
N ARG A 271 19.79 5.48 -5.72
CA ARG A 271 20.11 4.11 -5.27
C ARG A 271 21.48 3.99 -4.59
N GLN A 272 22.37 4.95 -4.75
CA GLN A 272 23.66 5.00 -4.06
C GLN A 272 23.50 5.22 -2.55
N LEU A 273 22.35 5.78 -2.12
CA LEU A 273 22.01 5.94 -0.70
C LEU A 273 21.78 4.61 0.03
N GLN A 274 21.68 3.49 -0.70
CA GLN A 274 21.56 2.15 -0.11
C GLN A 274 22.91 1.60 0.38
N GLY A 275 24.04 2.23 0.02
CA GLY A 275 25.35 1.85 0.53
C GLY A 275 25.44 2.01 2.05
N ARG A 276 26.18 1.10 2.71
CA ARG A 276 26.21 0.97 4.18
C ARG A 276 26.35 2.29 4.94
N LYS A 277 27.33 3.12 4.54
CA LYS A 277 27.61 4.40 5.20
C LYS A 277 26.49 5.40 4.96
N GLN A 278 26.11 5.58 3.69
CA GLN A 278 25.08 6.53 3.27
C GLN A 278 23.73 6.21 3.93
N LEU A 279 23.34 4.93 3.93
CA LEU A 279 22.10 4.47 4.57
C LEU A 279 22.13 4.75 6.07
N LYS A 280 23.24 4.40 6.74
CA LYS A 280 23.39 4.61 8.19
C LYS A 280 23.28 6.09 8.54
N ASP A 281 23.98 6.95 7.81
CA ASP A 281 24.00 8.39 8.08
C ASP A 281 22.63 9.03 7.81
N LEU A 282 21.96 8.61 6.72
CA LEU A 282 20.61 9.06 6.38
C LEU A 282 19.60 8.65 7.46
N VAL A 283 19.52 7.36 7.78
CA VAL A 283 18.54 6.83 8.74
C VAL A 283 18.72 7.48 10.11
N LYS A 284 19.96 7.66 10.58
CA LYS A 284 20.22 8.35 11.86
C LYS A 284 19.65 9.76 11.89
N LYS A 285 19.86 10.55 10.85
CA LYS A 285 19.36 11.93 10.78
C LYS A 285 17.83 11.96 10.69
N VAL A 286 17.23 11.05 9.92
CA VAL A 286 15.77 10.97 9.77
C VAL A 286 15.10 10.46 11.07
N GLN A 287 15.69 9.48 11.76
CA GLN A 287 15.24 9.06 13.10
C GLN A 287 15.35 10.19 14.10
N ALA A 288 16.48 10.91 14.16
CA ALA A 288 16.63 12.05 15.06
C ALA A 288 15.56 13.12 14.81
N ALA A 289 15.32 13.49 13.55
CA ALA A 289 14.28 14.43 13.15
C ALA A 289 12.86 13.97 13.50
N ARG A 290 12.62 12.65 13.49
CA ARG A 290 11.35 12.06 13.92
C ARG A 290 11.23 12.11 15.44
N ASP A 291 12.27 11.69 16.15
CA ASP A 291 12.24 11.48 17.59
C ASP A 291 12.28 12.79 18.38
N GLU A 292 12.75 13.89 17.78
CA GLU A 292 12.70 15.25 18.38
C GLU A 292 11.33 15.92 18.31
N MET A 293 10.41 15.39 17.49
CA MET A 293 9.04 15.91 17.39
C MET A 293 8.25 15.59 18.67
N GLN A 294 7.25 16.41 18.96
CA GLN A 294 6.36 16.17 20.09
C GLN A 294 5.33 15.09 19.75
N TRP A 295 5.41 13.96 20.45
CA TRP A 295 4.49 12.84 20.29
C TRP A 295 3.54 12.74 21.47
N GLY A 296 2.29 12.39 21.19
CA GLY A 296 1.35 11.95 22.22
C GLY A 296 1.68 10.55 22.72
N GLU A 297 0.74 9.93 23.43
CA GLU A 297 0.92 8.59 24.02
C GLU A 297 1.26 7.49 23.00
N GLU A 298 0.92 7.68 21.72
CA GLU A 298 1.28 6.74 20.64
C GLU A 298 2.78 6.73 20.29
N GLY A 299 3.53 7.74 20.71
CA GLY A 299 4.91 7.91 20.30
C GLY A 299 5.08 8.24 18.80
N PRO A 300 6.32 8.18 18.29
CA PRO A 300 6.62 8.42 16.89
C PRO A 300 6.04 7.34 15.97
N PRO A 301 5.67 7.67 14.72
CA PRO A 301 5.31 6.65 13.74
C PRO A 301 6.52 5.74 13.42
N PRO A 302 6.30 4.43 13.19
CA PRO A 302 7.32 3.51 12.70
C PRO A 302 7.99 4.05 11.44
N LEU A 303 9.32 3.91 11.35
CA LEU A 303 10.12 4.35 10.22
C LEU A 303 10.68 3.15 9.45
N LEU A 304 10.29 3.05 8.19
CA LEU A 304 10.69 2.01 7.27
C LEU A 304 11.62 2.55 6.19
N VAL A 305 12.42 1.67 5.61
CA VAL A 305 13.21 1.96 4.40
C VAL A 305 12.77 1.06 3.26
N LYS A 306 12.50 1.63 2.08
CA LYS A 306 12.14 0.89 0.87
C LYS A 306 13.36 0.67 -0.02
N ILE A 307 13.74 -0.59 -0.22
CA ILE A 307 14.97 -0.98 -0.95
C ILE A 307 14.70 -1.51 -2.35
N ALA A 308 15.71 -1.45 -3.22
CA ALA A 308 15.66 -1.98 -4.57
C ALA A 308 15.87 -3.50 -4.54
N PRO A 309 15.35 -4.23 -5.55
CA PRO A 309 15.66 -5.66 -5.70
C PRO A 309 17.02 -5.91 -6.35
N ASP A 310 17.59 -4.89 -7.02
CA ASP A 310 18.82 -4.98 -7.80
C ASP A 310 20.04 -4.75 -6.90
N LEU A 311 20.29 -5.65 -5.96
CA LEU A 311 21.32 -5.54 -4.93
C LEU A 311 22.23 -6.78 -4.92
N SER A 312 23.51 -6.59 -4.62
CA SER A 312 24.41 -7.72 -4.38
C SER A 312 24.16 -8.33 -3.00
N LYS A 313 24.65 -9.56 -2.80
CA LYS A 313 24.59 -10.20 -1.47
C LYS A 313 25.23 -9.33 -0.37
N GLN A 314 26.36 -8.70 -0.67
CA GLN A 314 27.05 -7.81 0.28
C GLN A 314 26.21 -6.58 0.62
N ASP A 315 25.51 -6.01 -0.36
CA ASP A 315 24.60 -4.87 -0.12
C ASP A 315 23.46 -5.28 0.81
N LEU A 316 22.88 -6.49 0.63
CA LEU A 316 21.82 -6.99 1.51
C LEU A 316 22.31 -7.21 2.94
N GLU A 317 23.51 -7.78 3.11
CA GLU A 317 24.16 -7.95 4.42
C GLU A 317 24.39 -6.59 5.11
N ASP A 318 24.88 -5.60 4.36
CA ASP A 318 25.13 -4.25 4.86
C ASP A 318 23.84 -3.53 5.25
N ILE A 319 22.79 -3.63 4.42
CA ILE A 319 21.47 -3.05 4.71
C ILE A 319 20.88 -3.69 5.98
N ALA A 320 20.91 -5.02 6.08
CA ALA A 320 20.41 -5.74 7.25
C ALA A 320 21.18 -5.34 8.52
N ALA A 321 22.52 -5.25 8.44
CA ALA A 321 23.36 -4.82 9.55
C ALA A 321 23.03 -3.40 10.01
N VAL A 322 22.81 -2.46 9.08
CA VAL A 322 22.40 -1.09 9.41
C VAL A 322 21.00 -1.05 10.03
N ALA A 323 20.04 -1.79 9.46
CA ALA A 323 18.68 -1.85 9.96
C ALA A 323 18.61 -2.34 11.41
N LEU A 324 19.35 -3.41 11.73
CA LEU A 324 19.44 -3.95 13.09
C LEU A 324 20.18 -3.01 14.04
N ALA A 325 21.30 -2.43 13.59
CA ALA A 325 22.10 -1.54 14.43
C ALA A 325 21.35 -0.26 14.82
N LEU A 326 20.50 0.27 13.93
CA LEU A 326 19.70 1.47 14.15
C LEU A 326 18.27 1.16 14.63
N ARG A 327 17.94 -0.12 14.84
CA ARG A 327 16.59 -0.57 15.24
C ARG A 327 15.50 0.04 14.33
N LEU A 328 15.69 -0.06 13.01
CA LEU A 328 14.65 0.31 12.05
C LEU A 328 13.39 -0.52 12.31
N ASP A 329 12.23 0.13 12.20
CA ASP A 329 10.95 -0.50 12.50
C ASP A 329 10.50 -1.48 11.39
N GLY A 330 11.06 -1.35 10.18
CA GLY A 330 10.88 -2.32 9.10
C GLY A 330 11.59 -1.96 7.80
N LEU A 331 11.52 -2.89 6.84
CA LEU A 331 12.01 -2.72 5.48
C LEU A 331 10.89 -3.06 4.50
N ILE A 332 10.74 -2.27 3.43
CA ILE A 332 9.82 -2.58 2.33
C ILE A 332 10.62 -3.22 1.19
N ILE A 333 10.28 -4.47 0.90
CA ILE A 333 10.96 -5.32 -0.07
C ILE A 333 9.95 -5.76 -1.14
N SER A 334 10.03 -5.27 -2.37
CA SER A 334 11.01 -4.33 -2.91
C SER A 334 10.36 -3.29 -3.82
N ASN A 335 11.16 -2.36 -4.30
CA ASN A 335 10.78 -1.47 -5.40
C ASN A 335 10.92 -2.19 -6.76
N THR A 336 10.74 -1.47 -7.86
CA THR A 336 10.89 -1.98 -9.22
C THR A 336 12.31 -2.44 -9.56
N THR A 337 12.45 -3.41 -10.46
CA THR A 337 13.76 -3.88 -10.97
C THR A 337 14.16 -3.15 -12.26
N ILE A 338 15.46 -2.96 -12.50
CA ILE A 338 15.97 -2.55 -13.82
C ILE A 338 16.18 -3.73 -14.76
N ALA A 339 16.15 -4.97 -14.25
CA ALA A 339 16.25 -6.15 -15.08
C ALA A 339 15.07 -6.25 -16.07
N ARG A 340 15.33 -6.95 -17.17
CA ARG A 340 14.35 -7.30 -18.20
C ARG A 340 14.43 -8.82 -18.42
N PRO A 341 13.87 -9.64 -17.52
CA PRO A 341 13.90 -11.09 -17.68
C PRO A 341 13.08 -11.51 -18.90
N GLU A 342 13.35 -12.68 -19.46
CA GLU A 342 12.51 -13.29 -20.49
C GLU A 342 11.07 -13.52 -19.96
N PRO A 343 10.02 -13.27 -20.77
CA PRO A 343 10.03 -12.78 -22.15
C PRO A 343 9.98 -11.24 -22.27
N VAL A 344 10.07 -10.48 -21.16
CA VAL A 344 9.96 -9.01 -21.15
C VAL A 344 10.96 -8.35 -22.10
N ASN A 345 12.21 -8.83 -22.11
CA ASN A 345 13.27 -8.34 -23.01
C ASN A 345 12.94 -8.46 -24.52
N ARG A 346 11.95 -9.26 -24.92
CA ARG A 346 11.55 -9.40 -26.34
C ARG A 346 10.57 -8.31 -26.78
N TYR A 347 9.96 -7.59 -25.86
CA TYR A 347 9.04 -6.50 -26.19
C TYR A 347 9.85 -5.24 -26.53
N PRO A 348 9.46 -4.46 -27.56
CA PRO A 348 10.16 -3.21 -27.92
C PRO A 348 10.29 -2.23 -26.75
N VAL A 349 9.28 -2.18 -25.88
CA VAL A 349 9.25 -1.33 -24.68
C VAL A 349 10.31 -1.71 -23.63
N ALA A 350 10.95 -2.87 -23.74
CA ALA A 350 12.01 -3.27 -22.81
C ALA A 350 13.24 -2.35 -22.86
N GLU A 351 13.47 -1.70 -24.01
CA GLU A 351 14.53 -0.71 -24.22
C GLU A 351 14.27 0.60 -23.45
N GLU A 352 13.03 0.84 -23.02
CA GLU A 352 12.70 2.02 -22.23
C GLU A 352 13.40 1.99 -20.88
N ALA A 353 14.02 3.13 -20.53
CA ALA A 353 14.58 3.34 -19.22
C ALA A 353 13.52 3.22 -18.11
N GLY A 354 13.98 2.90 -16.90
CA GLY A 354 13.17 2.89 -15.70
C GLY A 354 12.89 1.51 -15.14
N GLY A 355 11.97 1.45 -14.20
CA GLY A 355 11.71 0.28 -13.38
C GLY A 355 10.59 -0.61 -13.91
N LEU A 356 10.85 -1.92 -13.98
CA LEU A 356 9.87 -2.98 -14.23
C LEU A 356 9.17 -3.40 -12.93
N SER A 357 7.86 -3.54 -13.02
CA SER A 357 6.96 -3.99 -11.95
C SER A 357 5.97 -5.03 -12.50
N GLY A 358 5.24 -5.70 -11.62
CA GLY A 358 4.23 -6.70 -11.97
C GLY A 358 4.77 -8.12 -11.91
N LYS A 359 4.10 -9.07 -12.58
CA LYS A 359 4.37 -10.51 -12.41
C LYS A 359 5.84 -10.91 -12.59
N PRO A 360 6.60 -10.38 -13.57
CA PRO A 360 8.00 -10.76 -13.76
C PRO A 360 8.91 -10.41 -12.57
N LEU A 361 8.51 -9.45 -11.73
CA LEU A 361 9.27 -9.07 -10.52
C LEU A 361 9.07 -10.06 -9.36
N PHE A 362 8.01 -10.86 -9.37
CA PHE A 362 7.59 -11.67 -8.24
C PHE A 362 8.73 -12.54 -7.68
N ILE A 363 9.32 -13.39 -8.52
CA ILE A 363 10.39 -14.32 -8.10
C ILE A 363 11.58 -13.59 -7.49
N LEU A 364 12.05 -12.51 -8.14
CA LEU A 364 13.17 -11.72 -7.64
C LEU A 364 12.81 -11.05 -6.30
N SER A 365 11.66 -10.37 -6.22
CA SER A 365 11.22 -9.69 -5.00
C SER A 365 11.06 -10.65 -3.81
N THR A 366 10.53 -11.86 -4.05
CA THR A 366 10.39 -12.89 -3.01
C THR A 366 11.73 -13.46 -2.57
N SER A 367 12.71 -13.61 -3.48
CA SER A 367 14.07 -14.04 -3.12
C SER A 367 14.73 -13.02 -2.20
N ILE A 368 14.70 -11.73 -2.57
CA ILE A 368 15.28 -10.65 -1.77
C ILE A 368 14.58 -10.55 -0.40
N LEU A 369 13.25 -10.71 -0.35
CA LEU A 369 12.49 -10.75 0.90
C LEU A 369 12.99 -11.88 1.81
N LYS A 370 13.12 -13.09 1.28
CA LYS A 370 13.63 -14.25 2.02
C LYS A 370 15.04 -14.00 2.55
N GLU A 371 15.93 -13.47 1.73
CA GLU A 371 17.33 -13.23 2.11
C GLU A 371 17.43 -12.20 3.24
N ILE A 372 16.76 -11.05 3.12
CA ILE A 372 16.73 -10.05 4.20
C ILE A 372 16.09 -10.60 5.47
N TYR A 373 15.02 -11.39 5.36
CA TYR A 373 14.40 -12.02 6.53
C TYR A 373 15.40 -12.92 7.27
N VAL A 374 16.16 -13.75 6.55
CA VAL A 374 17.20 -14.60 7.15
C VAL A 374 18.30 -13.74 7.81
N LEU A 375 18.81 -12.73 7.10
CA LEU A 375 19.86 -11.85 7.61
C LEU A 375 19.45 -11.07 8.86
N THR A 376 18.18 -10.66 8.94
CA THR A 376 17.65 -9.91 10.09
C THR A 376 17.25 -10.81 11.26
N LYS A 377 16.91 -12.08 11.00
CA LYS A 377 16.56 -13.06 12.05
C LYS A 377 17.78 -13.64 12.77
N VAL A 378 18.83 -14.02 12.04
CA VAL A 378 20.02 -14.68 12.61
C VAL A 378 20.73 -13.78 13.64
N CYS A 379 20.78 -12.47 13.40
CA CYS A 379 21.37 -11.53 14.33
C CYS A 379 20.48 -11.20 15.54
N TYR A 380 19.16 -11.41 15.46
CA TYR A 380 18.25 -11.18 16.58
C TYR A 380 18.34 -12.28 17.64
N LEU A 381 18.57 -13.53 17.22
CA LEU A 381 18.70 -14.69 18.13
C LEU A 381 20.09 -14.84 18.76
N SER A 382 21.07 -14.04 18.34
CA SER A 382 22.44 -14.03 18.89
C SER A 382 22.66 -12.94 19.94
N ARG A 383 21.58 -12.27 20.37
CA ARG A 383 21.52 -11.32 21.49
C ARG A 383 20.50 -11.81 22.49
#